data_AF-A0A6A4HLR9-F1
#
_entry.id   AF-A0A6A4HLR9-F1
#
_cell.length_a   1.000
_cell.length_b   1.000
_cell.length_c   1.000
_cell.angle_alpha   90.00
_cell.angle_beta   90.00
_cell.angle_gamma   90.00
#
_symmetry.space_group_name_H-M   'P 1'
#
loop_
_entity.id
_entity.type
_entity.pdbx_description
1 polymer ?
#
loop_
_entity_poly.entity_id
_entity_poly.type
_entity_poly.pdbx_seq_one_letter_code
_entity_poly.pdbx_strand_id
1 'polypeptide(L)'
;MIMSTSIAYLTSRSNFLQVDSEIPITKQRNPEKYDTPEVFEANKKELVTDLIRKAKQVEYLINSLPEPEPEELQAQRLQELEEEMQLANAEYIQAVNRLKTLHASVSELLRSMLTEVDDRLIDDGHDMDSSEQCRP
;
A
#
# COMPACT_ATOMS: atom_id res chain seq x y z
N MET A 1 9.39 7.76 21.78
CA MET A 1 8.87 7.54 23.16
C MET A 1 9.56 6.41 23.94
N ILE A 2 10.20 5.41 23.31
CA ILE A 2 10.78 4.24 24.03
C ILE A 2 11.85 4.63 25.07
N MET A 3 12.69 5.64 24.78
CA MET A 3 13.76 6.05 25.70
C MET A 3 13.21 6.66 27.00
N SER A 4 12.26 7.61 26.90
CA SER A 4 11.69 8.28 28.08
C SER A 4 10.89 7.34 28.95
N THR A 5 10.14 6.41 28.35
CA THR A 5 9.38 5.40 29.09
C THR A 5 10.30 4.40 29.79
N SER A 6 11.42 4.01 29.16
CA SER A 6 12.42 3.13 29.77
C SER A 6 13.05 3.75 31.02
N ILE A 7 13.43 5.04 30.94
CA ILE A 7 13.99 5.77 32.08
C ILE A 7 12.96 5.92 33.21
N ALA A 8 11.71 6.25 32.85
CA ALA A 8 10.62 6.36 33.82
C ALA A 8 10.37 5.02 34.52
N TYR A 9 10.40 3.91 33.79
CA TYR A 9 10.25 2.56 34.35
C TYR A 9 11.39 2.22 35.32
N LEU A 10 12.66 2.38 34.91
CA LEU A 10 13.83 2.08 35.75
C LEU A 10 13.85 2.90 37.04
N THR A 11 13.38 4.15 36.99
CA THR A 11 13.36 5.05 38.16
C THR A 11 12.15 4.80 39.07
N SER A 12 10.99 4.42 38.50
CA SER A 12 9.76 4.22 39.27
C SER A 12 9.62 2.84 39.90
N ARG A 13 10.20 1.80 39.27
CA ARG A 13 10.04 0.38 39.69
C ARG A 13 11.24 -0.21 40.43
N SER A 14 12.31 0.56 40.63
CA SER A 14 13.48 0.15 41.43
C SER A 14 13.26 0.33 42.95
N ASN A 15 13.98 -0.47 43.74
CA ASN A 15 14.01 -0.42 45.20
C ASN A 15 15.45 -0.24 45.72
N PHE A 16 15.58 0.15 46.99
CA PHE A 16 16.88 0.31 47.65
C PHE A 16 17.47 -1.05 48.02
N LEU A 17 18.76 -1.25 47.71
CA LEU A 17 19.52 -2.42 48.12
C LEU A 17 20.41 -2.07 49.31
N GLN A 18 20.50 -2.98 50.28
CA GLN A 18 21.45 -2.85 51.38
C GLN A 18 22.85 -3.18 50.85
N VAL A 19 23.75 -2.20 50.90
CA VAL A 19 25.15 -2.37 50.47
C VAL A 19 26.04 -2.77 51.64
N ASP A 20 25.72 -2.29 52.85
CA ASP A 20 26.47 -2.57 54.08
C ASP A 20 25.52 -3.13 55.16
N SER A 21 25.93 -4.22 55.80
CA SER A 21 25.20 -4.85 56.90
C SER A 21 25.10 -3.98 58.15
N GLU A 22 26.06 -3.06 58.36
CA GLU A 22 26.08 -2.18 59.54
C GLU A 22 25.12 -0.99 59.41
N ILE A 23 24.66 -0.70 58.19
CA ILE A 23 23.78 0.44 57.91
C ILE A 23 22.36 -0.10 57.59
N PRO A 24 21.38 0.08 58.49
CA PRO A 24 20.02 -0.40 58.26
C PRO A 24 19.32 0.44 57.18
N ILE A 25 18.54 -0.22 56.31
CA ILE A 25 17.71 0.47 55.31
C ILE A 25 16.61 1.27 56.02
N THR A 26 16.66 2.60 55.93
CA THR A 26 15.67 3.50 56.56
C THR A 26 14.46 3.80 55.69
N LYS A 27 14.51 3.44 54.40
CA LYS A 27 13.43 3.67 53.42
C LYS A 27 13.23 2.43 52.56
N GLN A 28 12.04 1.85 52.66
CA GLN A 28 11.58 0.82 51.74
C GLN A 28 10.38 1.35 50.96
N ARG A 29 10.37 1.12 49.65
CA ARG A 29 9.22 1.48 48.80
C ARG A 29 8.07 0.52 49.10
N ASN A 30 6.82 0.95 48.88
CA ASN A 30 5.66 0.06 49.03
C ASN A 30 5.84 -1.15 48.08
N PRO A 31 5.66 -2.40 48.54
CA PRO A 31 5.80 -3.62 47.74
C PRO A 31 4.97 -3.67 46.46
N GLU A 32 3.88 -2.90 46.35
CA GLU A 32 3.09 -2.81 45.11
C GLU A 32 3.73 -1.87 44.04
N LYS A 33 4.71 -1.06 44.44
CA LYS A 33 5.31 0.00 43.63
C LYS A 33 6.70 -0.34 43.08
N TYR A 34 7.29 -1.48 43.45
CA TYR A 34 8.56 -1.95 42.90
C TYR A 34 8.45 -3.40 42.46
N ASP A 35 9.24 -3.78 41.46
CA ASP A 35 9.20 -5.14 40.92
C ASP A 35 10.18 -6.04 41.68
N THR A 36 9.90 -7.35 41.72
CA THR A 36 10.86 -8.31 42.29
C THR A 36 12.17 -8.28 41.47
N PRO A 37 13.32 -8.63 42.07
CA PRO A 37 14.61 -8.60 41.36
C PRO A 37 14.60 -9.41 40.05
N GLU A 38 13.90 -10.54 40.04
CA GLU A 38 13.76 -11.39 38.86
C GLU A 38 12.97 -10.71 37.73
N VAL A 39 11.81 -10.14 38.05
CA VAL A 39 10.95 -9.44 37.08
C VAL A 39 11.65 -8.17 36.58
N PHE A 40 12.30 -7.43 37.46
CA PHE A 40 13.02 -6.21 37.11
C PHE A 40 14.20 -6.50 36.15
N GLU A 41 14.96 -7.57 36.39
CA GLU A 41 16.05 -7.98 35.50
C GLU A 41 15.54 -8.50 34.14
N ALA A 42 14.43 -9.24 34.12
CA ALA A 42 13.79 -9.68 32.88
C ALA A 42 13.34 -8.48 32.04
N ASN A 43 12.63 -7.53 32.64
CA ASN A 43 12.15 -6.33 31.97
C ASN A 43 13.31 -5.44 31.50
N LYS A 44 14.40 -5.33 32.27
CA LYS A 44 15.62 -4.62 31.83
C LYS A 44 16.20 -5.24 30.56
N LYS A 45 16.28 -6.58 30.47
CA LYS A 45 16.77 -7.28 29.27
C LYS A 45 15.87 -7.03 28.06
N GLU A 46 14.56 -7.05 28.25
CA GLU A 46 13.59 -6.72 27.20
C GLU A 46 13.79 -5.29 26.68
N LEU A 47 13.86 -4.30 27.59
CA LEU A 47 14.08 -2.89 27.23
C LEU A 47 15.38 -2.68 26.42
N VAL A 48 16.46 -3.35 26.82
CA VAL A 48 17.73 -3.30 26.08
C VAL A 48 17.59 -3.95 24.70
N THR A 49 16.94 -5.10 24.62
CA THR A 49 16.70 -5.80 23.35
C THR A 49 15.89 -4.93 22.39
N ASP A 50 14.88 -4.25 22.90
CA ASP A 50 14.03 -3.33 22.15
C ASP A 50 14.79 -2.12 21.65
N LEU A 51 15.65 -1.54 22.49
CA LEU A 51 16.49 -0.42 22.12
C LEU A 51 17.47 -0.82 21.00
N ILE A 52 18.14 -1.97 21.13
CA ILE A 52 19.06 -2.49 20.10
C ILE A 52 18.32 -2.77 18.80
N ARG A 53 17.14 -3.37 18.87
CA ARG A 53 16.31 -3.64 17.69
C ARG A 53 15.95 -2.33 16.97
N LYS A 54 15.55 -1.30 17.72
CA LYS A 54 15.23 0.01 17.15
C LYS A 54 16.45 0.71 16.56
N ALA A 55 17.61 0.61 17.21
CA ALA A 55 18.86 1.14 16.67
C ALA A 55 19.21 0.48 15.33
N LYS A 56 19.15 -0.85 15.24
CA LYS A 56 19.37 -1.58 13.98
C LYS A 56 18.34 -1.25 12.91
N GLN A 57 17.08 -1.05 13.29
CA GLN A 57 16.05 -0.62 12.35
C GLN A 57 16.36 0.76 11.77
N VAL A 58 16.82 1.70 12.59
CA VAL A 58 17.22 3.03 12.13
C VAL A 58 18.44 2.94 11.22
N GLU A 59 19.46 2.16 11.61
CA GLU A 59 20.65 1.90 10.78
C GLU A 59 20.27 1.32 9.41
N TYR A 60 19.42 0.30 9.39
CA TYR A 60 18.90 -0.28 8.15
C TYR A 60 18.17 0.77 7.31
N LEU A 61 17.30 1.57 7.93
CA LEU A 61 16.56 2.61 7.23
C LEU A 61 17.48 3.65 6.61
N ILE A 62 18.49 4.13 7.35
CA ILE A 62 19.50 5.07 6.85
C ILE A 62 20.24 4.48 5.65
N ASN A 63 20.68 3.21 5.74
CA ASN A 63 21.38 2.54 4.65
C ASN A 63 20.48 2.26 3.43
N SER A 64 19.17 2.19 3.63
CA SER A 64 18.19 2.03 2.55
C SER A 64 17.73 3.35 1.92
N LEU A 65 18.15 4.50 2.46
CA LEU A 65 17.86 5.79 1.84
C LEU A 65 18.60 5.88 0.49
N PRO A 66 17.96 6.47 -0.54
CA PRO A 66 18.66 6.75 -1.78
C PRO A 66 19.84 7.70 -1.53
N GLU A 67 20.89 7.55 -2.32
CA GLU A 67 22.05 8.46 -2.24
C GLU A 67 21.59 9.91 -2.48
N PRO A 68 22.08 10.87 -1.69
CA PRO A 68 21.72 12.27 -1.88
C PRO A 68 22.34 12.78 -3.18
N GLU A 69 21.49 13.14 -4.13
CA GLU A 69 21.88 13.78 -5.39
C GLU A 69 21.94 15.32 -5.21
N PRO A 70 22.86 16.03 -5.91
CA PRO A 70 22.83 17.49 -5.96
C PRO A 70 21.49 18.02 -6.50
N GLU A 71 21.01 19.14 -5.95
CA GLU A 71 19.70 19.71 -6.32
C GLU A 71 19.57 20.01 -7.82
N GLU A 72 20.65 20.46 -8.46
CA GLU A 72 20.67 20.74 -9.91
C GLU A 72 20.44 19.49 -10.76
N LEU A 73 21.10 18.37 -10.40
CA LEU A 73 20.92 17.09 -11.10
C LEU A 73 19.54 16.51 -10.81
N GLN A 74 19.05 16.64 -9.58
CA GLN A 74 17.71 16.21 -9.21
C GLN A 74 16.65 16.97 -10.02
N ALA A 75 16.80 18.28 -10.19
CA ALA A 75 15.90 19.11 -10.98
C ALA A 75 15.91 18.71 -12.47
N GLN A 76 17.09 18.48 -13.06
CA GLN A 76 17.23 18.02 -14.43
C GLN A 76 16.54 16.67 -14.64
N ARG A 77 16.80 15.70 -13.76
CA ARG A 77 16.17 14.37 -13.81
C ARG A 77 14.65 14.44 -13.70
N LEU A 78 14.12 15.32 -12.85
CA LEU A 78 12.68 15.52 -12.72
C LEU A 78 12.07 16.12 -14.00
N GLN A 79 12.77 17.06 -14.64
CA GLN A 79 12.33 17.63 -15.91
C GLN A 79 12.33 16.58 -17.02
N GLU A 80 13.40 15.80 -17.15
CA GLU A 80 13.48 14.70 -18.12
C GLU A 80 12.35 13.69 -17.92
N LEU A 81 12.08 13.29 -16.67
CA LEU A 81 11.00 12.37 -16.35
C LEU A 81 9.61 12.95 -16.67
N GLU A 82 9.43 14.26 -16.49
CA GLU A 82 8.19 14.94 -16.86
C GLU A 82 7.98 14.92 -18.38
N GLU A 83 9.03 15.20 -19.16
CA GLU A 83 9.00 15.14 -20.62
C GLU A 83 8.69 13.72 -21.12
N GLU A 84 9.32 12.70 -20.54
CA GLU A 84 9.03 11.29 -20.84
C GLU A 84 7.58 10.92 -20.52
N MET A 85 7.06 11.36 -19.36
CA MET A 85 5.69 11.10 -18.96
C MET A 85 4.68 11.78 -19.91
N GLN A 86 4.96 13.00 -20.37
CA GLN A 86 4.12 13.70 -21.34
C GLN A 86 4.07 12.95 -22.68
N LEU A 87 5.22 12.46 -23.16
CA LEU A 87 5.31 11.68 -24.39
C LEU A 87 4.54 10.36 -24.25
N ALA A 88 4.78 9.60 -23.19
CA ALA A 88 4.10 8.33 -22.93
C ALA A 88 2.57 8.50 -22.83
N ASN A 89 2.11 9.59 -22.21
CA ASN A 89 0.69 9.92 -22.13
C ASN A 89 0.09 10.25 -23.51
N ALA A 90 0.81 10.99 -24.35
CA ALA A 90 0.35 11.31 -25.70
C ALA A 90 0.21 10.03 -26.55
N GLU A 91 1.18 9.12 -26.48
CA GLU A 91 1.13 7.82 -27.14
C GLU A 91 -0.02 6.96 -26.62
N TYR A 92 -0.21 6.93 -25.30
CA TYR A 92 -1.34 6.23 -24.67
C TYR A 92 -2.69 6.76 -25.19
N ILE A 93 -2.89 8.07 -25.21
CA ILE A 93 -4.13 8.69 -25.73
C ILE A 93 -4.33 8.31 -27.19
N GLN A 94 -3.27 8.35 -28.01
CA GLN A 94 -3.36 7.97 -29.42
C GLN A 94 -3.76 6.51 -29.59
N ALA A 95 -3.15 5.60 -28.83
CA ALA A 95 -3.46 4.17 -28.87
C ALA A 95 -4.92 3.90 -28.44
N VAL A 96 -5.37 4.54 -27.36
CA VAL A 96 -6.76 4.42 -26.88
C VAL A 96 -7.75 4.94 -27.92
N ASN A 97 -7.45 6.07 -28.58
CA ASN A 97 -8.33 6.61 -29.62
C ASN A 97 -8.43 5.66 -30.81
N ARG A 98 -7.31 5.09 -31.28
CA ARG A 98 -7.32 4.08 -32.35
C ARG A 98 -8.15 2.85 -31.95
N LEU A 99 -8.00 2.37 -30.73
CA LEU A 99 -8.78 1.25 -30.21
C LEU A 99 -10.28 1.58 -30.17
N LYS A 100 -10.66 2.77 -29.71
CA LYS A 100 -12.06 3.23 -29.68
C LYS A 100 -12.66 3.28 -31.07
N THR A 101 -11.92 3.83 -32.05
CA THR A 101 -12.37 3.87 -33.44
C THR A 101 -12.57 2.46 -34.00
N LEU A 102 -11.59 1.57 -33.81
CA LEU A 102 -11.70 0.18 -34.26
C LEU A 102 -12.88 -0.54 -33.60
N HIS A 103 -13.03 -0.38 -32.28
CA HIS A 103 -14.14 -0.96 -31.54
C HIS A 103 -15.50 -0.46 -32.05
N ALA A 104 -15.62 0.84 -32.35
CA ALA A 104 -16.83 1.40 -32.94
C ALA A 104 -17.14 0.78 -34.31
N SER A 105 -16.13 0.68 -35.20
CA SER A 105 -16.29 0.05 -36.52
C SER A 105 -16.68 -1.43 -36.43
N VAL A 106 -16.05 -2.21 -35.54
CA VAL A 106 -16.40 -3.62 -35.33
C VAL A 106 -17.82 -3.75 -34.76
N SER A 107 -18.19 -2.88 -33.81
CA SER A 107 -19.54 -2.89 -33.22
C SER A 107 -20.61 -2.53 -34.25
N GLU A 108 -20.31 -1.60 -35.15
CA GLU A 108 -21.21 -1.21 -36.24
C GLU A 108 -21.38 -2.35 -37.26
N LEU A 109 -20.28 -2.99 -37.68
CA LEU A 109 -20.34 -4.16 -38.56
C LEU A 109 -21.16 -5.31 -37.95
N LEU A 110 -20.94 -5.61 -36.66
CA LEU A 110 -21.72 -6.66 -35.98
C LEU A 110 -23.21 -6.30 -35.91
N ARG A 111 -23.54 -5.02 -35.68
CA ARG A 111 -24.94 -4.56 -35.70
C ARG A 111 -25.55 -4.67 -37.09
N SER A 112 -24.85 -4.26 -38.15
CA SER A 112 -25.36 -4.37 -39.51
C SER A 112 -25.60 -5.83 -39.91
N MET A 113 -24.66 -6.73 -39.58
CA MET A 113 -24.85 -8.16 -39.83
C MET A 113 -26.03 -8.75 -39.05
N LEU A 114 -26.28 -8.31 -37.82
CA LEU A 114 -27.45 -8.74 -37.04
C LEU A 114 -28.76 -8.23 -37.66
N THR A 115 -28.83 -6.96 -38.07
CA THR A 115 -30.03 -6.38 -38.71
C THR A 115 -30.31 -6.98 -40.09
N GLU A 116 -29.29 -7.25 -40.91
CA GLU A 116 -29.46 -7.95 -42.19
C GLU A 116 -29.97 -9.38 -42.04
N VAL A 117 -29.62 -10.06 -40.94
CA VAL A 117 -30.14 -11.40 -40.62
C VAL A 117 -31.60 -11.30 -40.18
N ASP A 118 -31.96 -10.31 -39.37
CA ASP A 118 -33.35 -10.07 -38.97
C ASP A 118 -34.24 -9.74 -40.18
N ASP A 119 -33.78 -8.90 -41.12
CA ASP A 119 -34.52 -8.57 -42.34
C ASP A 119 -34.72 -9.80 -43.27
N ARG A 120 -33.73 -10.69 -43.37
CA ARG A 120 -33.85 -11.94 -44.13
C ARG A 120 -34.83 -12.94 -43.49
N LEU A 121 -34.93 -12.94 -42.16
CA LEU A 121 -35.92 -13.76 -41.44
C LEU A 121 -37.35 -13.21 -41.57
N ILE A 122 -37.51 -11.92 -41.88
CA ILE A 122 -38.82 -11.29 -42.13
C ILE A 122 -39.28 -11.53 -43.58
N ASP A 123 -38.36 -11.55 -44.55
CA ASP A 123 -38.68 -11.77 -45.98
C ASP A 123 -39.11 -13.23 -46.27
N ASP A 124 -38.47 -14.22 -45.62
CA ASP A 124 -38.88 -15.64 -45.70
C ASP A 124 -40.27 -15.92 -45.07
N GLY A 125 -40.84 -14.96 -44.33
CA GLY A 125 -42.16 -15.06 -43.71
C GLY A 125 -43.32 -14.54 -44.57
N HIS A 126 -43.07 -13.89 -45.71
CA HIS A 126 -44.12 -13.25 -46.52
C HIS A 126 -44.66 -14.11 -47.67
N ASP A 127 -44.03 -15.25 -47.99
CA ASP A 127 -44.40 -16.10 -49.14
C ASP A 127 -45.42 -17.21 -48.84
N MET A 128 -46.13 -17.18 -47.71
CA MET A 128 -47.07 -18.25 -47.31
C MET A 128 -48.56 -17.86 -47.28
N ASP A 129 -49.00 -16.75 -47.87
CA ASP A 129 -50.42 -16.32 -47.84
C ASP A 129 -51.08 -16.04 -49.20
N SER A 130 -50.56 -16.60 -50.31
CA SER A 130 -51.16 -16.38 -51.65
C SER A 130 -51.84 -17.62 -52.28
N SER A 131 -52.07 -18.71 -51.54
CA SER A 131 -52.72 -19.92 -52.08
C SER A 131 -54.19 -20.10 -51.70
N GLU A 132 -54.95 -19.02 -51.48
CA GLU A 132 -56.41 -19.11 -51.27
C GLU A 132 -57.22 -18.05 -52.04
N GLN A 133 -57.02 -17.90 -53.36
CA GLN A 133 -58.12 -17.37 -54.19
C GLN A 133 -57.96 -17.75 -55.68
N CYS A 134 -58.31 -18.98 -56.04
CA CYS A 134 -58.64 -19.28 -57.43
C CYS A 134 -59.64 -20.43 -57.51
N ARG A 135 -60.92 -20.10 -57.72
CA ARG A 135 -61.82 -20.82 -58.64
C ARG A 135 -63.10 -20.02 -58.91
N PRO A 136 -63.70 -20.23 -60.09
CA PRO A 136 -64.54 -19.27 -60.81
C PRO A 136 -65.98 -19.15 -60.31
#